data_AF-A0A3D4I2Y7-F1
#
_entry.id   AF-A0A3D4I2Y7-F1
#
_cell.length_a   1.000
_cell.length_b   1.000
_cell.length_c   1.000
_cell.angle_alpha   90.00
_cell.angle_beta   90.00
_cell.angle_gamma   90.00
#
_symmetry.space_group_name_H-M   'P 1'
#
loop_
_entity.id
_entity.type
_entity.pdbx_description
1 polymer ?
#
loop_
_entity_poly.entity_id
_entity_poly.type
_entity_poly.pdbx_seq_one_letter_code
_entity_poly.pdbx_strand_id
1 'polypeptide(L)' 'RSNRTWKPNVRRVKAVVNGSPKRIYVCTRCLRSGKVKRAV' A
#
# COMPACT_ATOMS: atom_id res chain seq x y z
N ARG A 1 9.13 -21.72 21.64
CA ARG A 1 8.41 -20.98 20.56
C ARG A 1 9.45 -20.52 19.54
N SER A 2 9.18 -20.61 18.24
CA SER A 2 10.08 -20.10 17.19
C SER A 2 9.77 -18.63 16.87
N ASN A 3 10.79 -17.77 16.94
CA ASN A 3 10.67 -16.33 16.71
C ASN A 3 10.65 -16.00 15.20
N ARG A 4 9.59 -16.37 14.47
CA ARG A 4 9.40 -15.93 13.07
C ARG A 4 8.61 -14.61 13.01
N THR A 5 9.08 -13.67 12.20
CA THR A 5 8.33 -12.45 11.86
C THR A 5 7.52 -12.66 10.58
N TRP A 6 6.19 -12.55 10.65
CA TRP A 6 5.34 -12.54 9.46
C TRP A 6 5.24 -11.12 8.88
N LYS A 7 5.95 -10.84 7.77
CA LYS A 7 5.93 -9.52 7.10
C LYS A 7 4.57 -9.25 6.42
N PRO A 8 4.03 -8.01 6.45
CA PRO A 8 2.79 -7.67 5.77
C PRO A 8 2.93 -7.68 4.25
N ASN A 9 1.85 -7.99 3.53
CA ASN A 9 1.81 -7.90 2.06
C ASN A 9 1.69 -6.42 1.63
N VAL A 10 2.83 -5.80 1.34
CA VAL A 10 2.97 -4.44 0.81
C VAL A 10 3.26 -4.50 -0.68
N ARG A 11 2.64 -3.61 -1.47
CA ARG A 11 2.86 -3.48 -2.91
C ARG A 11 3.19 -2.04 -3.29
N ARG A 12 4.07 -1.86 -4.26
CA ARG A 12 4.42 -0.55 -4.84
C ARG A 12 3.37 -0.16 -5.88
N VAL A 13 2.70 0.98 -5.68
CA VAL A 13 1.60 1.45 -6.54
C VAL A 13 1.73 2.94 -6.89
N LYS A 14 1.15 3.35 -8.02
CA LYS A 14 0.95 4.77 -8.40
C LYS A 14 -0.33 5.26 -7.70
N ALA A 15 -0.23 6.25 -6.82
CA ALA A 15 -1.34 6.77 -6.03
C ALA A 15 -1.37 8.30 -6.06
N VAL A 16 -2.56 8.90 -5.97
CA VAL A 16 -2.67 10.35 -5.79
C VAL A 16 -2.41 10.67 -4.32
N VAL A 17 -1.33 11.40 -4.04
CA VAL A 17 -0.98 11.88 -2.70
C VAL A 17 -0.87 13.39 -2.77
N ASN A 18 -1.79 14.08 -2.10
CA ASN A 18 -1.90 15.55 -2.09
C ASN A 18 -1.93 16.14 -3.52
N GLY A 19 -2.83 15.63 -4.36
CA GLY A 19 -2.99 16.03 -5.76
C GLY A 19 -1.97 15.43 -6.74
N SER A 20 -0.73 15.17 -6.31
CA SER A 20 0.31 14.61 -7.20
C SER A 20 0.28 13.08 -7.30
N PRO A 21 0.47 12.48 -8.49
CA PRO A 21 0.66 11.04 -8.63
C PRO A 21 2.06 10.61 -8.18
N LYS A 22 2.17 9.92 -7.03
CA LYS A 22 3.44 9.43 -6.46
C LYS A 22 3.47 7.90 -6.44
N ARG A 23 4.67 7.31 -6.57
CA ARG A 23 4.88 5.86 -6.39
C ARG A 23 5.15 5.58 -4.91
N ILE A 24 4.24 4.87 -4.25
CA ILE A 24 4.31 4.60 -2.80
C ILE A 24 4.10 3.11 -2.48
N TYR A 25 4.56 2.68 -1.30
CA TYR A 25 4.28 1.35 -0.77
C TYR A 25 2.97 1.36 0.00
N VAL A 26 2.04 0.48 -0.37
CA VAL A 26 0.69 0.41 0.19
C VAL A 26 0.35 -1.03 0.55
N CYS A 27 -0.26 -1.25 1.72
CA CYS A 27 -0.65 -2.59 2.14
C CYS A 27 -1.84 -3.11 1.32
N THR A 28 -1.91 -4.41 1.02
CA THR A 28 -3.03 -4.96 0.21
C THR A 28 -4.40 -4.76 0.87
N ARG A 29 -4.46 -4.79 2.21
CA ARG A 29 -5.66 -4.41 2.98
C ARG A 29 -6.06 -2.94 2.72
N CYS A 30 -5.09 -2.05 2.65
CA CYS A 30 -5.26 -0.61 2.40
C CYS A 30 -5.84 -0.36 1.00
N LEU A 31 -5.40 -1.14 0.00
CA LEU A 31 -5.96 -1.15 -1.36
C LEU A 31 -7.38 -1.73 -1.42
N ARG A 32 -7.68 -2.78 -0.62
CA ARG A 32 -9.02 -3.40 -0.56
C ARG A 32 -10.04 -2.50 0.15
N SER A 33 -9.64 -1.77 1.18
CA SER A 33 -10.50 -0.83 1.92
C SER A 33 -10.65 0.56 1.27
N GLY A 34 -10.24 0.74 0.01
CA GLY A 34 -10.36 2.02 -0.70
C GLY A 34 -9.55 3.20 -0.15
N LYS A 35 -8.75 3.00 0.91
CA LYS A 35 -8.05 4.07 1.67
C LYS A 35 -6.96 4.79 0.87
N VAL A 36 -6.62 4.30 -0.33
CA VAL A 36 -5.66 4.95 -1.24
C VAL A 36 -6.27 4.99 -2.64
N LYS A 37 -6.55 6.20 -3.13
CA LYS A 37 -6.93 6.42 -4.53
C LYS A 37 -5.72 6.14 -5.42
N ARG A 38 -5.81 5.11 -6.26
CA ARG A 38 -4.81 4.87 -7.31
C ARG A 38 -4.86 6.05 -8.27
N ALA A 39 -3.70 6.55 -8.67
CA ALA A 39 -3.65 7.40 -9.85
C ALA A 39 -3.68 6.46 -11.05
N VAL A 40 -4.72 6.56 -11.86
CA VAL A 40 -4.71 6.01 -13.23
C VAL A 40 -3.59 6.71 -14.00
#